data_AF-A0A433MWS5-F1
#
_entry.id   AF-A0A433MWS5-F1
#
_cell.length_a   1.000
_cell.length_b   1.000
_cell.length_c   1.000
_cell.angle_alpha   90.00
_cell.angle_beta   90.00
_cell.angle_gamma   90.00
#
_symmetry.space_group_name_H-M   'P 1'
#
loop_
_entity.id
_entity.type
_entity.pdbx_description
1 polymer ?
#
loop_
_entity_poly.entity_id
_entity_poly.type
_entity_poly.pdbx_seq_one_letter_code
_entity_poly.pdbx_strand_id
1 'polypeptide(L)'
;MTFSPIENSLTLESAILARHQELDNLQLEITFLCSHMQQLAELKQQQMQENLKLELTQRIEQLEALSDIINALSYQLEIELNNFKEIAVETNKLYQKMQDNSEFRTMELESSKTYRLSPRSIWQVHYSCVPQIMKKIDCFILTHKNIDLFKQDDKERECQNKLENSQNCEHDFSEFLEKSHNI
;
A
#
# COMPACT_ATOMS: atom_id res chain seq x y z
N MET A 1 -22.45 -3.76 101.73
CA MET A 1 -21.93 -4.62 100.64
C MET A 1 -20.91 -3.80 99.88
N THR A 2 -19.63 -3.95 100.20
CA THR A 2 -18.52 -3.24 99.58
C THR A 2 -17.95 -4.11 98.47
N PHE A 3 -18.25 -3.77 97.22
CA PHE A 3 -17.56 -4.39 96.08
C PHE A 3 -16.13 -3.85 96.03
N SER A 4 -15.15 -4.76 95.99
CA SER A 4 -13.74 -4.43 96.01
C SER A 4 -13.33 -3.75 94.69
N PRO A 5 -12.80 -2.51 94.70
CA PRO A 5 -12.41 -1.78 93.49
C PRO A 5 -11.37 -2.51 92.61
N ILE A 6 -10.64 -3.46 93.19
CA ILE A 6 -9.51 -4.16 92.57
C ILE A 6 -9.97 -5.24 91.58
N GLU A 7 -11.08 -5.93 91.86
CA GLU A 7 -11.61 -6.99 90.96
C GLU A 7 -12.26 -6.41 89.69
N ASN A 8 -12.84 -5.21 89.77
CA ASN A 8 -13.37 -4.48 88.61
C ASN A 8 -12.28 -3.86 87.73
N SER A 9 -11.05 -3.68 88.24
CA SER A 9 -9.92 -3.13 87.48
C SER A 9 -9.26 -4.19 86.57
N LEU A 10 -9.13 -5.43 87.05
CA LEU A 10 -8.51 -6.54 86.31
C LEU A 10 -9.36 -7.05 85.14
N THR A 11 -10.69 -6.98 85.27
CA THR A 11 -11.62 -7.33 84.18
C THR A 11 -11.68 -6.26 83.08
N LEU A 12 -11.42 -5.00 83.43
CA LEU A 12 -11.35 -3.90 82.46
C LEU A 12 -10.06 -3.94 81.64
N GLU A 13 -8.90 -4.16 82.28
CA GLU A 13 -7.62 -4.24 81.58
C GLU A 13 -7.55 -5.42 80.60
N SER A 14 -8.08 -6.58 80.99
CA SER A 14 -8.17 -7.75 80.09
C SER A 14 -9.09 -7.48 78.89
N ALA A 15 -10.22 -6.80 79.08
CA ALA A 15 -11.11 -6.41 77.98
C ALA A 15 -10.47 -5.38 77.04
N ILE A 16 -9.69 -4.43 77.58
CA ILE A 16 -8.92 -3.47 76.79
C ILE A 16 -7.87 -4.19 75.95
N LEU A 17 -7.14 -5.15 76.53
CA LEU A 17 -6.10 -5.91 75.83
C LEU A 17 -6.69 -6.76 74.70
N ALA A 18 -7.81 -7.45 74.96
CA ALA A 18 -8.53 -8.21 73.93
C ALA A 18 -9.00 -7.33 72.77
N ARG A 19 -9.49 -6.11 73.08
CA ARG A 19 -9.92 -5.15 72.06
C ARG A 19 -8.74 -4.60 71.24
N HIS A 20 -7.58 -4.38 71.85
CA HIS A 20 -6.36 -3.99 71.10
C HIS A 20 -5.93 -5.11 70.15
N GLN A 21 -5.95 -6.35 70.60
CA GLN A 21 -5.61 -7.50 69.76
C GLN A 21 -6.60 -7.66 68.59
N GLU A 22 -7.89 -7.41 68.82
CA GLU A 22 -8.90 -7.41 67.75
C GLU A 22 -8.66 -6.28 66.73
N LEU A 23 -8.31 -5.07 67.19
CA LEU A 23 -7.95 -3.95 66.31
C LEU A 23 -6.69 -4.26 65.48
N ASP A 24 -5.67 -4.87 66.08
CA ASP A 24 -4.45 -5.26 65.37
C ASP A 24 -4.77 -6.32 64.29
N ASN A 25 -5.62 -7.29 64.60
CA ASN A 25 -6.07 -8.30 63.63
C ASN A 25 -6.84 -7.67 62.47
N LEU A 26 -7.76 -6.75 62.74
CA LEU A 26 -8.50 -6.03 61.71
C LEU A 26 -7.57 -5.14 60.85
N GLN A 27 -6.58 -4.50 61.47
CA GLN A 27 -5.60 -3.70 60.75
C GLN A 27 -4.79 -4.56 59.77
N LEU A 28 -4.37 -5.76 60.20
CA LEU A 28 -3.71 -6.74 59.34
C LEU A 28 -4.62 -7.17 58.19
N GLU A 29 -5.89 -7.48 58.45
CA GLU A 29 -6.85 -7.86 57.42
C GLU A 29 -7.11 -6.75 56.41
N ILE A 30 -7.23 -5.49 56.86
CA ILE A 30 -7.35 -4.31 55.98
C ILE A 30 -6.12 -4.19 55.09
N THR A 31 -4.91 -4.31 55.64
CA THR A 31 -3.68 -4.22 54.83
C THR A 31 -3.59 -5.35 53.81
N PHE A 32 -3.98 -6.57 54.19
CA PHE A 32 -4.04 -7.71 53.29
C PHE A 32 -5.03 -7.48 52.15
N LEU A 33 -6.25 -7.02 52.46
CA LEU A 33 -7.28 -6.69 51.48
C LEU A 33 -6.83 -5.58 50.53
N CYS A 34 -6.21 -4.51 51.04
CA CYS A 34 -5.67 -3.43 50.23
C CYS A 34 -4.60 -3.94 49.24
N SER A 35 -3.68 -4.79 49.71
CA SER A 35 -2.66 -5.39 48.85
C SER A 35 -3.28 -6.26 47.76
N HIS A 36 -4.28 -7.07 48.10
CA HIS A 36 -4.95 -7.95 47.13
C HIS A 36 -5.76 -7.14 46.10
N MET A 37 -6.42 -6.07 46.52
CA MET A 37 -7.12 -5.15 45.60
C MET A 37 -6.15 -4.50 44.62
N GLN A 38 -4.96 -4.11 45.07
CA GLN A 38 -3.94 -3.53 44.20
C GLN A 38 -3.43 -4.55 43.18
N GLN A 39 -3.12 -5.78 43.61
CA GLN A 39 -2.72 -6.86 42.70
C GLN A 39 -3.80 -7.16 41.65
N LEU A 40 -5.07 -7.16 42.04
CA LEU A 40 -6.18 -7.40 41.12
C LEU A 40 -6.34 -6.25 40.10
N ALA A 41 -6.10 -5.01 40.52
CA ALA A 41 -6.10 -3.87 39.62
C ALA A 41 -4.96 -3.96 38.58
N GLU A 42 -3.75 -4.32 39.03
CA GLU A 42 -2.58 -4.52 38.16
C GLU A 42 -2.81 -5.65 37.15
N LEU A 43 -3.34 -6.79 37.60
CA LEU A 43 -3.67 -7.92 36.73
C LEU A 43 -4.72 -7.55 35.67
N LYS A 44 -5.78 -6.82 36.06
CA LYS A 44 -6.78 -6.33 35.11
C LYS A 44 -6.18 -5.38 34.07
N GLN A 45 -5.28 -4.49 34.51
CA GLN A 45 -4.61 -3.56 33.60
C GLN A 45 -3.69 -4.31 32.62
N GLN A 46 -2.93 -5.30 33.09
CA GLN A 46 -2.07 -6.13 32.24
C GLN A 46 -2.91 -6.90 31.21
N GLN A 47 -4.00 -7.55 31.65
CA GLN A 47 -4.90 -8.28 30.75
C GLN A 47 -5.49 -7.37 29.66
N MET A 48 -5.88 -6.15 30.02
CA MET A 48 -6.37 -5.17 29.05
C MET A 48 -5.30 -4.79 28.03
N GLN A 49 -4.05 -4.57 28.47
CA GLN A 49 -2.95 -4.24 27.58
C GLN A 49 -2.60 -5.40 26.63
N GLU A 50 -2.59 -6.64 27.12
CA GLU A 50 -2.37 -7.83 26.29
C GLU A 50 -3.45 -7.99 25.22
N ASN A 51 -4.72 -7.81 25.60
CA ASN A 51 -5.84 -7.86 24.66
C ASN A 51 -5.71 -6.79 23.56
N LEU A 52 -5.38 -5.55 23.94
CA LEU A 52 -5.16 -4.46 22.99
C LEU A 52 -3.98 -4.76 22.05
N LYS A 53 -2.89 -5.33 22.57
CA LYS A 53 -1.73 -5.71 21.77
C LYS A 53 -2.06 -6.82 20.78
N LEU A 54 -2.85 -7.80 21.20
CA LEU A 54 -3.33 -8.88 20.33
C LEU A 54 -4.20 -8.32 19.21
N GLU A 55 -5.19 -7.49 19.54
CA GLU A 55 -6.07 -6.85 18.55
C GLU A 55 -5.26 -5.99 17.56
N LEU A 56 -4.31 -5.20 18.06
CA LEU A 56 -3.45 -4.39 17.20
C LEU A 56 -2.66 -5.25 16.21
N THR A 57 -2.07 -6.35 16.68
CA THR A 57 -1.34 -7.30 15.84
C THR A 57 -2.25 -7.86 14.73
N GLN A 58 -3.45 -8.31 15.10
CA GLN A 58 -4.42 -8.85 14.14
C GLN A 58 -4.84 -7.79 13.10
N ARG A 59 -5.04 -6.54 13.51
CA ARG A 59 -5.39 -5.44 12.59
C ARG A 59 -4.24 -5.10 11.65
N ILE A 60 -3.00 -5.15 12.12
CA ILE A 60 -1.81 -4.95 11.27
C ILE A 60 -1.73 -6.07 10.22
N GLU A 61 -1.90 -7.34 10.61
CA GLU A 61 -1.93 -8.47 9.67
C GLU A 61 -3.03 -8.31 8.61
N GLN A 62 -4.22 -7.87 9.00
CA GLN A 62 -5.32 -7.57 8.07
C GLN A 62 -4.95 -6.46 7.08
N LEU A 63 -4.28 -5.40 7.54
CA LEU A 63 -3.82 -4.31 6.68
C LEU A 63 -2.74 -4.78 5.70
N GLU A 64 -1.85 -5.66 6.11
CA GLU A 64 -0.84 -6.27 5.24
C GLU A 64 -1.49 -7.08 4.12
N ALA A 65 -2.43 -7.95 4.47
CA ALA A 65 -3.16 -8.74 3.48
C ALA A 65 -3.92 -7.87 2.48
N LEU A 66 -4.60 -6.80 2.95
CA LEU A 66 -5.28 -5.85 2.07
C LEU A 66 -4.31 -5.07 1.18
N SER A 67 -3.15 -4.68 1.70
CA SER A 67 -2.09 -4.03 0.93
C SER A 67 -1.62 -4.91 -0.22
N ASP A 68 -1.39 -6.20 0.04
CA ASP A 68 -0.96 -7.15 -0.98
C ASP A 68 -2.02 -7.35 -2.06
N ILE A 69 -3.30 -7.45 -1.67
CA ILE A 69 -4.43 -7.55 -2.61
C ILE A 69 -4.49 -6.31 -3.50
N ILE A 70 -4.42 -5.11 -2.91
CA ILE A 70 -4.48 -3.84 -3.66
C ILE A 70 -3.33 -3.76 -4.66
N ASN A 71 -2.11 -4.11 -4.25
CA ASN A 71 -0.95 -4.09 -5.13
C ASN A 71 -1.07 -5.12 -6.26
N ALA A 72 -1.58 -6.33 -5.98
CA ALA A 72 -1.80 -7.36 -7.00
C ALA A 72 -2.84 -6.93 -8.03
N LEU A 73 -3.97 -6.38 -7.60
CA LEU A 73 -5.01 -5.85 -8.49
C LEU A 73 -4.49 -4.67 -9.33
N SER A 74 -3.66 -3.83 -8.74
CA SER A 74 -3.07 -2.68 -9.44
C SER A 74 -2.07 -3.13 -10.51
N TYR A 75 -1.31 -4.18 -10.24
CA TYR A 75 -0.44 -4.82 -11.24
C TYR A 75 -1.25 -5.45 -12.39
N GLN A 76 -2.35 -6.13 -12.08
CA GLN A 76 -3.25 -6.67 -13.11
C GLN A 76 -3.84 -5.55 -13.98
N LEU A 77 -4.27 -4.44 -13.35
CA LEU A 77 -4.78 -3.27 -14.06
C LEU A 77 -3.72 -2.65 -14.97
N GLU A 78 -2.46 -2.58 -14.52
CA GLU A 78 -1.35 -2.14 -15.36
C GLU A 78 -1.15 -3.02 -16.60
N ILE A 79 -1.25 -4.35 -16.46
CA ILE A 79 -1.20 -5.28 -17.60
C ILE A 79 -2.35 -5.01 -18.58
N GLU A 80 -3.59 -4.92 -18.09
CA GLU A 80 -4.76 -4.68 -18.95
C GLU A 80 -4.70 -3.32 -19.66
N LEU A 81 -4.14 -2.29 -19.00
CA LEU A 81 -3.90 -1.00 -19.63
C LEU A 81 -2.89 -1.09 -20.78
N ASN A 82 -1.86 -1.92 -20.64
CA ASN A 82 -0.90 -2.18 -21.73
C ASN A 82 -1.54 -2.99 -22.88
N ASN A 83 -2.33 -4.02 -22.57
CA ASN A 83 -3.08 -4.77 -23.59
C ASN A 83 -4.03 -3.86 -24.38
N PHE A 84 -4.76 -2.98 -23.68
CA PHE A 84 -5.63 -1.99 -24.31
C PHE A 84 -4.86 -1.08 -25.26
N LYS A 85 -3.67 -0.60 -24.85
CA LYS A 85 -2.78 0.21 -25.70
C LYS A 85 -2.40 -0.55 -26.97
N GLU A 86 -1.97 -1.80 -26.86
CA GLU A 86 -1.57 -2.61 -28.03
C GLU A 86 -2.73 -2.75 -29.03
N ILE A 87 -3.91 -3.13 -28.54
CA ILE A 87 -5.12 -3.26 -29.35
C ILE A 87 -5.49 -1.92 -29.99
N ALA A 88 -5.40 -0.82 -29.26
CA ALA A 88 -5.67 0.51 -29.79
C ALA A 88 -4.68 0.90 -30.90
N VAL A 89 -3.39 0.61 -30.74
CA VAL A 89 -2.36 0.86 -31.77
C VAL A 89 -2.61 0.02 -33.02
N GLU A 90 -2.90 -1.28 -32.86
CA GLU A 90 -3.20 -2.16 -33.99
C GLU A 90 -4.46 -1.73 -34.74
N THR A 91 -5.53 -1.42 -34.01
CA THR A 91 -6.78 -0.90 -34.55
C THR A 91 -6.53 0.37 -35.36
N ASN A 92 -5.70 1.29 -34.86
CA ASN A 92 -5.32 2.50 -35.60
C ASN A 92 -4.55 2.19 -36.89
N LYS A 93 -3.61 1.24 -36.87
CA LYS A 93 -2.88 0.82 -38.08
C LYS A 93 -3.85 0.25 -39.13
N LEU A 94 -4.84 -0.52 -38.71
CA LEU A 94 -5.87 -1.07 -39.60
C LEU A 94 -6.75 0.05 -40.19
N TYR A 95 -7.18 1.00 -39.37
CA TYR A 95 -7.93 2.17 -39.86
C TYR A 95 -7.14 2.98 -40.89
N GLN A 96 -5.85 3.24 -40.65
CA GLN A 96 -4.99 3.95 -41.60
C GLN A 96 -4.86 3.19 -42.93
N LYS A 97 -4.59 1.87 -42.86
CA LYS A 97 -4.52 1.02 -44.06
C LYS A 97 -5.81 1.07 -44.87
N MET A 98 -6.98 1.08 -44.23
CA MET A 98 -8.27 1.21 -44.93
C MET A 98 -8.44 2.57 -45.61
N GLN A 99 -7.98 3.66 -45.00
CA GLN A 99 -8.04 5.00 -45.58
C GLN A 99 -7.05 5.22 -46.72
N ASP A 100 -5.88 4.58 -46.64
CA ASP A 100 -4.82 4.70 -47.64
C ASP A 100 -5.08 3.80 -48.87
N ASN A 101 -5.97 2.81 -48.75
CA ASN A 101 -6.31 1.92 -49.86
C ASN A 101 -7.16 2.65 -50.91
N SER A 102 -6.65 2.76 -52.14
CA SER A 102 -7.23 3.61 -53.19
C SER A 102 -8.63 3.19 -53.66
N GLU A 103 -8.99 1.92 -53.50
CA GLU A 103 -10.31 1.37 -53.87
C GLU A 103 -11.47 1.96 -53.04
N PHE A 104 -11.20 2.40 -51.81
CA PHE A 104 -12.19 3.10 -50.98
C PHE A 104 -12.29 4.59 -51.30
N ARG A 105 -11.21 5.22 -51.79
CA ARG A 105 -11.22 6.63 -52.22
C ARG A 105 -12.05 6.85 -53.49
N THR A 106 -12.12 5.87 -54.39
CA THR A 106 -12.90 5.99 -55.63
C THR A 106 -14.40 5.86 -55.41
N MET A 107 -14.85 5.11 -54.41
CA MET A 107 -16.30 5.00 -54.08
C MET A 107 -16.86 6.22 -53.34
N GLU A 108 -16.05 6.94 -52.55
CA GLU A 108 -16.50 8.14 -51.83
C GLU A 108 -16.61 9.40 -52.70
N LEU A 109 -16.02 9.42 -53.90
CA LEU A 109 -16.03 10.63 -54.75
C LEU A 109 -17.38 10.85 -55.47
N GLU A 110 -18.22 9.81 -55.60
CA GLU A 110 -19.50 9.90 -56.30
C GLU A 110 -20.70 10.27 -55.41
N SER A 111 -20.54 10.24 -54.08
CA SER A 111 -21.61 10.63 -53.15
C SER A 111 -21.16 11.81 -52.27
N SER A 112 -21.81 12.94 -52.52
CA SER A 112 -21.73 14.18 -51.76
C SER A 112 -21.50 14.03 -50.26
N LYS A 113 -20.50 14.75 -49.72
CA LYS A 113 -20.31 15.07 -48.29
C LYS A 113 -20.27 13.82 -47.38
N THR A 114 -19.39 12.87 -47.67
CA THR A 114 -19.09 11.79 -46.75
C THR A 114 -18.40 12.35 -45.50
N TYR A 115 -19.06 12.15 -44.37
CA TYR A 115 -18.52 12.28 -43.03
C TYR A 115 -17.12 11.67 -43.01
N ARG A 116 -16.09 12.44 -42.68
CA ARG A 116 -14.83 11.85 -42.23
C ARG A 116 -15.15 11.01 -41.00
N LEU A 117 -15.36 9.71 -41.19
CA LEU A 117 -15.30 8.68 -40.16
C LEU A 117 -13.83 8.54 -39.75
N SER A 118 -13.17 9.63 -39.35
CA SER A 118 -11.98 9.51 -38.54
C SER A 118 -12.51 9.19 -37.15
N PRO A 119 -12.40 7.96 -36.63
CA PRO A 119 -12.56 7.78 -35.19
C PRO A 119 -11.66 8.80 -34.54
N ARG A 120 -12.23 9.60 -33.62
CA ARG A 120 -11.43 10.56 -32.83
C ARG A 120 -10.24 9.77 -32.32
N SER A 121 -9.08 10.24 -32.73
CA SER A 121 -7.86 9.47 -32.68
C SER A 121 -7.71 8.95 -31.24
N ILE A 122 -7.66 7.62 -31.06
CA ILE A 122 -7.60 6.88 -29.77
C ILE A 122 -6.38 7.29 -28.90
N TRP A 123 -5.55 8.17 -29.44
CA TRP A 123 -4.37 8.80 -28.88
C TRP A 123 -4.61 9.57 -27.58
N GLN A 124 -5.86 9.87 -27.18
CA GLN A 124 -6.11 10.69 -25.97
C GLN A 124 -5.88 9.98 -24.62
N VAL A 125 -5.50 8.69 -24.59
CA VAL A 125 -5.19 8.00 -23.32
C VAL A 125 -3.73 8.25 -22.92
N HIS A 126 -3.39 9.53 -22.71
CA HIS A 126 -1.99 9.92 -22.52
C HIS A 126 -1.40 9.50 -21.18
N TYR A 127 -2.21 9.35 -20.13
CA TYR A 127 -1.74 9.04 -18.78
C TYR A 127 -2.79 8.26 -18.00
N SER A 128 -2.38 7.12 -17.44
CA SER A 128 -3.18 6.35 -16.48
C SER A 128 -2.42 6.28 -15.16
N CYS A 129 -3.13 6.35 -14.04
CA CYS A 129 -2.55 6.12 -12.72
C CYS A 129 -3.24 4.92 -12.07
N VAL A 130 -2.46 4.07 -11.39
CA VAL A 130 -2.98 2.94 -10.62
C VAL A 130 -2.65 3.12 -9.14
N PRO A 131 -3.56 2.75 -8.23
CA PRO A 131 -3.26 2.83 -6.80
C PRO A 131 -2.11 1.89 -6.45
N GLN A 132 -1.40 2.18 -5.38
CA GLN A 132 -0.37 1.31 -4.83
C GLN A 132 -0.24 1.59 -3.34
N ILE A 133 -0.07 0.55 -2.53
CA ILE A 133 0.23 0.70 -1.10
C ILE A 133 1.69 0.39 -0.86
N MET A 134 2.38 1.34 -0.22
CA MET A 134 3.75 1.17 0.25
C MET A 134 3.76 0.98 1.77
N LYS A 135 4.45 -0.06 2.23
CA LYS A 135 4.70 -0.27 3.65
C LYS A 135 6.00 0.43 4.06
N LYS A 136 5.92 1.30 5.07
CA LYS A 136 7.07 1.80 5.83
C LYS A 136 7.05 1.19 7.23
N ILE A 137 8.13 1.37 7.99
CA ILE A 137 8.40 0.72 9.29
C ILE A 137 7.18 0.76 10.22
N ASP A 138 6.43 1.85 10.22
CA ASP A 138 5.33 2.13 11.15
C ASP A 138 4.03 2.57 10.47
N CYS A 139 3.95 2.56 9.13
CA CYS A 139 2.77 3.04 8.42
C CYS A 139 2.57 2.43 7.03
N PHE A 140 1.30 2.41 6.60
CA PHE A 140 0.90 2.10 5.23
C PHE A 140 0.56 3.40 4.51
N ILE A 141 1.13 3.58 3.32
CA ILE A 141 0.94 4.80 2.51
C ILE A 141 0.25 4.40 1.22
N LEU A 142 -0.99 4.85 1.04
CA LEU A 142 -1.68 4.77 -0.25
C LEU A 142 -1.15 5.86 -1.17
N THR A 143 -0.57 5.44 -2.29
CA THR A 143 0.00 6.29 -3.34
C THR A 143 -0.54 5.85 -4.70
N HIS A 144 -0.08 6.51 -5.76
CA HIS A 144 -0.42 6.18 -7.14
C HIS A 144 0.86 6.01 -7.95
N LYS A 145 0.90 4.99 -8.80
CA LYS A 145 1.92 4.79 -9.80
C LYS A 145 1.41 5.33 -11.14
N ASN A 146 2.17 6.26 -11.71
CA ASN A 146 1.89 6.75 -13.07
C ASN A 146 2.35 5.70 -14.08
N ILE A 147 1.43 5.29 -14.95
CA ILE A 147 1.68 4.43 -16.09
C ILE A 147 1.73 5.34 -17.31
N ASP A 148 2.93 5.46 -17.87
CA ASP A 148 3.13 6.14 -19.14
C ASP A 148 2.98 5.11 -20.26
N LEU A 149 1.78 5.10 -20.85
CA LEU A 149 1.46 4.16 -21.91
C LEU A 149 2.23 4.45 -23.20
N PHE A 150 2.82 5.63 -23.38
CA PHE A 150 3.41 6.04 -24.66
C PHE A 150 4.87 6.48 -24.59
N LYS A 151 5.53 6.37 -23.42
CA LYS A 151 6.99 6.35 -23.38
C LYS A 151 7.48 5.27 -24.36
N GLN A 152 8.14 5.70 -25.42
CA GLN A 152 9.01 4.80 -26.19
C GLN A 152 9.89 4.10 -25.17
N ASP A 153 9.88 2.78 -25.15
CA ASP A 153 10.79 2.01 -24.31
C ASP A 153 12.19 2.60 -24.52
N ASP A 154 12.77 3.21 -23.48
CA ASP A 154 14.10 3.83 -23.57
C ASP A 154 15.14 2.80 -24.08
N LYS A 155 14.85 1.50 -23.92
CA LYS A 155 15.59 0.37 -24.49
C LYS A 155 15.48 0.26 -26.02
N GLU A 156 14.31 0.49 -26.61
CA GLU A 156 14.15 0.48 -28.08
C GLU A 156 14.86 1.68 -28.71
N ARG A 157 14.78 2.85 -28.07
CA ARG A 157 15.46 4.07 -28.52
C ARG A 157 16.99 3.95 -28.44
N GLU A 158 17.52 3.28 -27.40
CA GLU A 158 18.96 2.99 -27.29
C GLU A 158 19.43 1.96 -28.34
N CYS A 159 18.62 0.95 -28.65
CA CYS A 159 18.90 -0.02 -29.72
C CYS A 159 18.86 0.62 -31.12
N GLN A 160 17.92 1.54 -31.39
CA GLN A 160 17.86 2.27 -32.66
C GLN A 160 19.04 3.23 -32.83
N ASN A 161 19.41 3.98 -31.79
CA ASN A 161 20.59 4.85 -31.83
C ASN A 161 21.89 4.06 -32.06
N LYS A 162 22.02 2.86 -31.50
CA LYS A 162 23.17 1.97 -31.76
C LYS A 162 23.19 1.48 -33.21
N LEU A 163 22.03 1.19 -33.80
CA LEU A 163 21.91 0.74 -35.18
C LEU A 163 22.22 1.87 -36.18
N GLU A 164 21.68 3.08 -35.96
CA GLU A 164 21.96 4.25 -36.80
C GLU A 164 23.43 4.68 -36.72
N ASN A 165 24.04 4.65 -35.52
CA ASN A 165 25.46 4.92 -35.36
C ASN A 165 26.34 3.87 -36.05
N SER A 166 25.93 2.59 -36.06
CA SER A 166 26.63 1.54 -36.79
C SER A 166 26.56 1.74 -38.31
N GLN A 167 25.39 2.12 -38.82
CA GLN A 167 25.18 2.36 -40.26
C GLN A 167 25.93 3.61 -40.76
N ASN A 168 25.97 4.67 -39.96
CA ASN A 168 26.75 5.87 -40.30
C ASN A 168 28.25 5.57 -40.31
N CYS A 169 28.74 4.74 -39.37
CA CYS A 169 30.14 4.33 -39.33
C CYS A 169 30.53 3.47 -40.54
N GLU A 170 29.65 2.57 -40.99
CA GLU A 170 29.86 1.78 -42.21
C GLU A 170 29.83 2.65 -43.48
N HIS A 171 28.97 3.66 -43.52
CA HIS A 171 28.90 4.61 -44.63
C HIS A 171 30.17 5.47 -44.70
N ASP A 172 30.61 6.05 -43.58
CA ASP A 172 31.83 6.87 -43.51
C ASP A 172 33.09 6.07 -43.88
N PHE A 173 33.15 4.81 -43.45
CA PHE A 173 34.25 3.91 -43.82
C PHE A 173 34.22 3.54 -45.31
N SER A 174 33.03 3.30 -45.88
CA SER A 174 32.86 3.03 -47.31
C SER A 174 33.26 4.23 -48.15
N GLU A 175 32.86 5.44 -47.76
CA GLU A 175 33.22 6.69 -48.43
C GLU A 175 34.74 6.97 -48.34
N PHE A 176 35.37 6.62 -47.21
CA PHE A 176 36.83 6.71 -47.07
C PHE A 176 37.56 5.74 -48.01
N LEU A 177 37.09 4.49 -48.11
CA LEU A 177 37.68 3.50 -49.01
C LEU A 177 37.56 3.91 -50.48
N GLU A 178 36.40 4.41 -50.90
CA GLU A 178 36.18 4.91 -52.26
C GLU A 178 37.08 6.09 -52.62
N LYS A 179 37.34 7.01 -51.67
CA LYS A 179 38.29 8.11 -51.86
C LYS A 179 39.75 7.62 -51.93
N SER A 180 40.09 6.55 -51.20
CA SER A 180 41.45 6.01 -51.17
C SER A 180 41.83 5.18 -52.40
N HIS A 181 40.86 4.68 -53.17
CA HIS A 181 41.09 3.90 -54.40
C HIS A 181 41.00 4.70 -55.70
N ASN A 182 40.66 5.99 -55.62
CA ASN A 182 40.66 6.92 -56.77
C ASN A 182 41.91 7.82 -56.81
N ILE A 183 43.03 7.38 -56.22
CA ILE A 183 44.35 8.03 -56.29
C ILE A 183 45.30 7.15 -57.10
#